data_AF-A0A3P6ZJF5-F1
#
_entry.id   AF-A0A3P6ZJF5-F1
#
_cell.length_a   1.000
_cell.length_b   1.000
_cell.length_c   1.000
_cell.angle_alpha   90.00
_cell.angle_beta   90.00
_cell.angle_gamma   90.00
#
_symmetry.space_group_name_H-M   'P 1'
#
loop_
_entity.id
_entity.type
_entity.pdbx_description
1 polymer ?
#
loop_
_entity_poly.entity_id
_entity_poly.type
_entity_poly.pdbx_seq_one_letter_code
_entity_poly.pdbx_strand_id
1 'polypeptide(L)'
;MREFEMDMGQMMLKVIWSTAILKRFLQKDRSGMGEMLLGGVVYTTGTFFYRMDGRIPLAHAIWHCFVTLAAFIHFYATEYHLFSH
;
A
#
# COMPACT_ATOMS: atom_id res chain seq x y z
N MET A 1 19.39 -10.59 -2.01
CA MET A 1 18.04 -10.89 -1.48
C MET A 1 17.47 -9.67 -0.75
N ARG A 2 17.87 -9.37 0.50
CA ARG A 2 17.37 -8.18 1.25
C ARG A 2 17.52 -6.84 0.53
N GLU A 3 18.63 -6.62 -0.17
CA GLU A 3 18.89 -5.35 -0.89
C GLU A 3 17.97 -5.17 -2.10
N PHE A 4 17.75 -6.24 -2.87
CA PHE A 4 16.81 -6.26 -4.00
C PHE A 4 15.36 -6.05 -3.56
N GLU A 5 14.96 -6.65 -2.44
CA GLU A 5 13.62 -6.49 -1.89
C GLU A 5 13.40 -5.10 -1.24
N MET A 6 14.45 -4.49 -0.65
CA MET A 6 14.42 -3.09 -0.21
C MET A 6 14.28 -2.11 -1.38
N ASP A 7 14.96 -2.37 -2.51
CA ASP A 7 14.79 -1.61 -3.75
C ASP A 7 13.37 -1.76 -4.33
N MET A 8 12.81 -2.96 -4.27
CA MET A 8 11.42 -3.20 -4.65
C MET A 8 10.44 -2.45 -3.72
N GLY A 9 10.68 -2.43 -2.41
CA GLY A 9 9.90 -1.64 -1.45
C GLY A 9 9.97 -0.13 -1.73
N GLN A 10 11.15 0.38 -2.08
CA GLN A 10 11.35 1.77 -2.50
C GLN A 10 10.65 2.09 -3.83
N MET A 11 10.65 1.16 -4.80
CA MET A 11 9.87 1.29 -6.03
C MET A 11 8.37 1.37 -5.75
N MET A 12 7.85 0.48 -4.90
CA MET A 12 6.42 0.46 -4.57
C MET A 12 5.97 1.71 -3.80
N LEU A 13 6.81 2.23 -2.89
CA LEU A 13 6.58 3.54 -2.27
C LEU A 13 6.45 4.65 -3.33
N LYS A 14 7.39 4.73 -4.29
CA LYS A 14 7.33 5.72 -5.38
C LYS A 14 6.07 5.56 -6.25
N VAL A 15 5.62 4.33 -6.50
CA VAL A 15 4.41 4.04 -7.29
C VAL A 15 3.14 4.46 -6.53
N ILE A 16 3.05 4.18 -5.22
CA ILE A 16 1.88 4.56 -4.40
C ILE A 16 1.75 6.08 -4.27
N TRP A 17 2.86 6.79 -3.99
CA TRP A 17 2.81 8.24 -3.88
C TRP A 17 2.55 8.93 -5.22
N SER A 18 3.10 8.42 -6.32
CA SER A 18 2.84 8.99 -7.65
C SER A 18 1.39 8.78 -8.09
N THR A 19 0.81 7.60 -7.87
CA THR A 19 -0.61 7.33 -8.17
C THR A 19 -1.56 8.11 -7.26
N ALA A 20 -1.23 8.31 -5.98
CA ALA A 20 -1.99 9.16 -5.07
C ALA A 20 -2.00 10.64 -5.49
N ILE A 21 -0.83 11.16 -5.89
CA ILE A 21 -0.70 12.53 -6.42
C ILE A 21 -1.49 12.66 -7.72
N LEU A 22 -1.37 11.69 -8.63
CA LEU A 22 -2.10 11.72 -9.90
C LEU A 22 -3.62 11.72 -9.68
N LYS A 23 -4.12 10.86 -8.79
CA LYS A 23 -5.55 10.83 -8.43
C LYS A 23 -6.00 12.15 -7.77
N ARG A 24 -5.17 12.78 -6.95
CA ARG A 24 -5.47 14.09 -6.34
C ARG A 24 -5.70 15.19 -7.39
N PHE A 25 -4.98 15.14 -8.51
CA PHE A 25 -5.13 16.12 -9.60
C PHE A 25 -6.19 15.74 -10.63
N LEU A 26 -6.43 14.44 -10.85
CA LEU A 26 -7.34 13.95 -11.91
C LEU A 26 -8.78 13.70 -11.43
N GLN A 27 -9.02 13.48 -10.13
CA GLN A 27 -10.36 13.13 -9.64
C GLN A 27 -11.20 14.39 -9.40
N LYS A 28 -12.33 14.49 -10.11
CA LYS A 28 -13.34 15.54 -9.97
C LYS A 28 -14.17 15.36 -8.69
N ASP A 29 -14.37 14.12 -8.26
CA ASP A 29 -15.04 13.76 -7.01
C ASP A 29 -14.05 13.14 -6.01
N ARG A 30 -14.17 13.51 -4.72
CA ARG A 30 -13.24 13.10 -3.67
C ARG A 30 -13.63 11.78 -2.98
N SER A 31 -14.65 11.08 -3.45
CA SER A 31 -15.02 9.77 -2.90
C SER A 31 -13.88 8.78 -3.19
N GLY A 32 -13.51 7.93 -2.22
CA GLY A 32 -12.40 6.98 -2.35
C GLY A 32 -11.02 7.48 -1.89
N MET A 33 -10.88 8.77 -1.57
CA MET A 33 -9.60 9.34 -1.14
C MET A 33 -9.20 8.89 0.28
N GLY A 34 -10.20 8.58 1.13
CA GLY A 34 -10.01 8.05 2.48
C GLY A 34 -9.46 6.62 2.48
N GLU A 35 -10.01 5.73 1.64
CA GLU A 35 -9.53 4.36 1.55
C GLU A 35 -8.13 4.24 0.93
N MET A 36 -7.75 5.14 0.02
CA MET A 36 -6.38 5.22 -0.50
C MET A 36 -5.37 5.65 0.56
N LEU A 37 -5.71 6.63 1.39
CA LEU A 37 -4.88 7.03 2.52
C LEU A 37 -4.72 5.86 3.51
N LEU A 38 -5.81 5.15 3.79
CA LEU A 38 -5.79 3.97 4.66
C LEU A 38 -4.89 2.87 4.09
N GLY A 39 -5.02 2.54 2.80
CA GLY A 39 -4.16 1.58 2.13
C GLY A 39 -2.68 1.99 2.13
N GLY A 40 -2.37 3.28 1.99
CA GLY A 40 -1.02 3.82 2.09
C GLY A 40 -0.42 3.68 3.49
N VAL A 41 -1.21 3.92 4.54
CA VAL A 41 -0.79 3.74 5.94
C VAL A 41 -0.49 2.27 6.23
N VAL A 42 -1.40 1.36 5.85
CA VAL A 42 -1.22 -0.09 6.02
C VAL A 42 0.04 -0.59 5.30
N TYR A 43 0.30 -0.07 4.09
CA TYR A 43 1.52 -0.39 3.34
C TYR A 43 2.80 0.08 4.05
N THR A 44 2.78 1.30 4.58
CA THR A 44 3.91 1.90 5.31
C THR A 44 4.22 1.13 6.59
N THR A 45 3.20 0.70 7.32
CA THR A 45 3.35 -0.19 8.49
C THR A 45 3.96 -1.53 8.08
N GLY A 46 3.53 -2.12 6.95
CA GLY A 46 4.16 -3.31 6.38
C GLY A 46 5.65 -3.10 6.13
N THR A 47 6.05 -2.00 5.49
CA THR A 47 7.46 -1.70 5.19
C THR A 47 8.32 -1.59 6.46
N PHE A 48 7.74 -1.16 7.58
CA PHE A 48 8.43 -1.13 8.87
C PHE A 48 8.74 -2.55 9.38
N PHE A 49 7.78 -3.48 9.31
CA PHE A 49 8.01 -4.88 9.67
C PHE A 49 9.00 -5.58 8.72
N TYR A 50 8.99 -5.23 7.44
CA TYR A 50 9.98 -5.69 6.47
C TYR A 50 11.41 -5.30 6.86
N ARG A 51 11.61 -4.07 7.35
CA ARG A 51 12.93 -3.60 7.84
C ARG A 51 13.41 -4.35 9.08
N MET A 52 12.49 -4.96 9.83
CA MET A 52 12.79 -5.79 11.00
C MET A 52 13.04 -7.26 10.64
N ASP A 53 12.94 -7.63 9.36
CA ASP A 53 13.22 -8.97 8.87
C ASP A 53 14.69 -9.35 9.06
N GLY A 54 14.90 -10.34 9.94
CA GLY A 54 16.22 -10.74 10.45
C GLY A 54 16.50 -10.38 11.91
N ARG A 55 15.67 -9.56 12.56
CA ARG A 55 15.68 -9.39 14.04
C ARG A 55 14.57 -10.16 14.73
N ILE A 56 13.41 -10.30 14.09
CA ILE A 56 12.26 -11.03 14.62
C ILE A 56 12.02 -12.27 13.74
N PRO A 57 12.03 -13.49 14.28
CA PRO A 57 11.66 -14.67 13.51
C PRO A 57 10.19 -14.53 13.05
N LEU A 58 9.91 -14.75 11.77
CA LEU A 58 8.60 -14.58 11.08
C LEU A 58 8.19 -13.16 10.66
N ALA A 59 9.06 -12.14 10.80
CA ALA A 59 8.74 -10.77 10.33
C ALA A 59 8.37 -10.70 8.84
N HIS A 60 9.02 -11.51 7.99
CA HIS A 60 8.70 -11.60 6.56
C HIS A 60 7.26 -12.05 6.28
N ALA A 61 6.73 -13.03 7.05
CA ALA A 61 5.37 -13.52 6.86
C ALA A 61 4.34 -12.46 7.28
N ILE A 62 4.61 -11.75 8.38
CA ILE A 62 3.79 -10.63 8.84
C ILE A 62 3.75 -9.52 7.78
N TRP A 63 4.89 -9.23 7.15
CA TRP A 63 4.97 -8.27 6.05
C TRP A 63 4.05 -8.64 4.88
N HIS A 64 4.06 -9.90 4.43
CA HIS A 64 3.16 -10.37 3.37
C HIS A 64 1.68 -10.18 3.74
N CYS A 65 1.29 -10.48 4.99
CA CYS A 65 -0.09 -10.25 5.45
C CYS A 65 -0.50 -8.77 5.34
N PHE A 66 0.39 -7.84 5.71
CA PHE A 66 0.12 -6.40 5.60
C PHE A 66 0.02 -5.93 4.14
N VAL A 67 0.91 -6.43 3.26
CA VAL A 67 0.86 -6.11 1.82
C VAL A 67 -0.42 -6.64 1.17
N THR A 68 -0.82 -7.88 1.47
CA THR A 68 -2.07 -8.44 0.95
C THR A 68 -3.29 -7.67 1.44
N LEU A 69 -3.31 -7.24 2.71
CA LEU A 69 -4.39 -6.44 3.26
C LEU A 69 -4.46 -5.05 2.62
N ALA A 70 -3.32 -4.39 2.38
CA ALA A 70 -3.26 -3.10 1.69
C ALA A 70 -3.79 -3.20 0.25
N ALA A 71 -3.43 -4.27 -0.48
CA ALA A 71 -3.94 -4.53 -1.82
C ALA A 71 -5.45 -4.81 -1.82
N PHE A 72 -5.93 -5.57 -0.84
CA PHE A 72 -7.36 -5.84 -0.66
C PHE A 72 -8.17 -4.56 -0.41
N ILE A 73 -7.68 -3.65 0.46
CA ILE A 73 -8.33 -2.36 0.73
C ILE A 73 -8.38 -1.49 -0.54
N HIS A 74 -7.31 -1.45 -1.33
CA HIS A 74 -7.29 -0.71 -2.60
C HIS A 74 -8.28 -1.28 -3.62
N PHE A 75 -8.38 -2.60 -3.71
CA PHE A 75 -9.33 -3.28 -4.58
C PHE A 75 -10.77 -2.99 -4.14
N TYR A 76 -11.07 -3.14 -2.85
CA TYR A 76 -12.38 -2.87 -2.29
C TYR A 76 -12.82 -1.42 -2.49
N ALA A 77 -11.92 -0.45 -2.29
CA ALA A 77 -12.21 0.95 -2.56
C ALA A 77 -12.51 1.21 -4.05
N THR A 78 -11.77 0.56 -4.95
CA THR A 78 -12.00 0.73 -6.39
C THR A 78 -13.33 0.11 -6.80
N GLU A 79 -13.65 -1.09 -6.32
CA GLU A 79 -14.91 -1.77 -6.60
C GLU A 79 -16.11 -1.00 -6.03
N TYR A 80 -16.06 -0.62 -4.76
CA TYR A 80 -17.17 0.06 -4.09
C TYR A 80 -17.45 1.44 -4.69
N HIS A 81 -16.42 2.24 -4.98
CA HIS A 81 -16.62 3.57 -5.58
C HIS A 81 -16.94 3.53 -7.08
N LEU A 82 -16.64 2.43 -7.78
CA LEU A 82 -16.95 2.28 -9.21
C LEU A 82 -18.33 1.63 -9.46
N PHE A 83 -18.77 0.71 -8.59
CA PHE A 83 -20.05 0.00 -8.74
C PHE A 83 -21.21 0.59 -7.92
N SER A 84 -20.96 1.42 -6.90
CA SER A 84 -22.04 2.07 -6.15
C SER A 84 -22.49 3.42 -6.74
N HIS A 85 -22.18 3.67 -8.01
CA HIS A 85 -22.61 4.86 -8.75
C HIS A 85 -23.25 4.48 -10.09
#